data_AF-A0A2P8I862-F1
#
_entry.id   AF-A0A2P8I862-F1
#
_cell.length_a   1.000
_cell.length_b   1.000
_cell.length_c   1.000
_cell.angle_alpha   90.00
_cell.angle_beta   90.00
_cell.angle_gamma   90.00
#
_symmetry.space_group_name_H-M   'P 1'
#
loop_
_entity.id
_entity.type
_entity.pdbx_description
1 polymer ?
#
loop_
_entity_poly.entity_id
_entity_poly.type
_entity_poly.pdbx_seq_one_letter_code
_entity_poly.pdbx_strand_id
1 'polypeptide(L)'
;MGISRRRFFQATGAAGAVLVWGGPAWAATTGTTLDVAATAVGGTGYRRLQAGPGWPLVVRSDLATPGAGRADRRTPLACFVQFTDMHMVDTQSPARFEYTHPLLGAGAFRAHETLAQHTSAALVNKVNTIRTGPFTNRPIDFMMTTGDNTDNHELVELDWFLTVLNGGRITANTGDPARYEGVQDSGVKAYWNPHSTLLDDYKAKGFPHLPGLLDAVIRPFDSPGLRIPWYCTFGNHDDSVVGSLPDGIPLIDGLYTANRKIMGFSDSQAQRLARAMTDPAHVLDAAAVVAEGGLVRTVTPDARRRPFTTAEFVQAHLDPRHTGPGPHGHGFTQDNADGVDVFYTFPIAPGVTGVSLDTTTTAGFADGSIGLHQYLWLERTLKRGSSRYYDVFGFRHRQDVTDELFILFSHHTSWTMGNVLPDRRRPLDPRLDGKALVGLLGRFPNVVAWVNGHTHENRIVPHGTGDRAFWEINTAAHVDHPQHARIIELADNGDGTLSLFTTLVEGDAPYQADYDDFSPRGLASLAREFAFNDPHANADAVGAVTDRNTELLVAGRAPLR
;
A
#
# COMPACT_ATOMS: atom_id res chain seq x y z
N MET A 1 32.98 -14.59 -6.70
CA MET A 1 34.21 -14.14 -6.00
C MET A 1 33.81 -13.46 -4.71
N GLY A 2 34.31 -13.93 -3.56
CA GLY A 2 33.83 -13.52 -2.24
C GLY A 2 34.24 -12.09 -1.87
N ILE A 3 33.25 -11.24 -1.59
CA ILE A 3 33.46 -9.90 -1.05
C ILE A 3 33.53 -10.02 0.47
N SER A 4 34.69 -9.68 1.05
CA SER A 4 34.96 -9.76 2.48
C SER A 4 34.22 -8.66 3.25
N ARG A 5 33.74 -9.00 4.45
CA ARG A 5 32.95 -8.19 5.42
C ARG A 5 33.55 -6.84 5.84
N ARG A 6 34.72 -6.43 5.33
CA ARG A 6 35.49 -5.27 5.84
C ARG A 6 35.36 -3.98 5.01
N ARG A 7 34.64 -3.96 3.88
CA ARG A 7 34.50 -2.74 3.06
C ARG A 7 33.15 -2.01 3.14
N PHE A 8 32.27 -2.38 4.07
CA PHE A 8 30.95 -1.73 4.21
C PHE A 8 30.92 -0.51 5.16
N PHE A 9 32.02 -0.20 5.86
CA PHE A 9 32.04 0.81 6.94
C PHE A 9 32.48 2.23 6.53
N GLN A 10 32.54 2.59 5.24
CA GLN A 10 33.10 3.89 4.81
C GLN A 10 32.14 4.81 4.04
N ALA A 11 30.83 4.70 4.26
CA ALA A 11 29.87 5.65 3.71
C ALA A 11 28.73 5.98 4.70
N THR A 12 29.07 6.48 5.89
CA THR A 12 28.09 7.12 6.80
C THR A 12 28.70 8.37 7.40
N GLY A 13 28.57 9.48 6.68
CA GLY A 13 28.76 10.81 7.26
C GLY A 13 27.50 11.19 8.03
N ALA A 14 27.65 11.36 9.34
CA ALA A 14 26.72 12.01 10.28
C ALA A 14 25.23 11.58 10.26
N ALA A 15 24.94 10.35 10.72
CA ALA A 15 23.67 9.98 11.33
C ALA A 15 23.83 8.61 12.02
N GLY A 16 23.32 8.46 13.26
CA GLY A 16 23.05 7.21 14.01
C GLY A 16 24.00 6.00 13.88
N ALA A 17 24.46 5.44 15.00
CA ALA A 17 25.16 4.15 14.97
C ALA A 17 24.21 3.04 14.45
N VAL A 18 24.41 2.61 13.19
CA VAL A 18 23.72 1.47 12.58
C VAL A 18 24.40 0.18 13.04
N LEU A 19 23.72 -0.60 13.88
CA LEU A 19 24.17 -1.92 14.29
C LEU A 19 23.38 -2.97 13.51
N VAL A 20 24.08 -3.71 12.64
CA VAL A 20 23.54 -4.92 12.03
C VAL A 20 23.58 -6.02 13.09
N TRP A 21 22.42 -6.47 13.55
CA TRP A 21 22.29 -7.48 14.58
C TRP A 21 21.78 -8.79 13.95
N GLY A 22 22.45 -9.90 14.26
CA GLY A 22 22.09 -11.23 13.75
C GLY A 22 20.83 -11.83 14.37
N GLY A 23 19.96 -11.01 14.98
CA GLY A 23 18.80 -11.45 15.74
C GLY A 23 19.16 -12.27 16.99
N PRO A 24 18.21 -12.52 17.89
CA PRO A 24 18.37 -13.54 18.91
C PRO A 24 18.13 -14.93 18.28
N ALA A 25 18.79 -15.97 18.80
CA ALA A 25 18.65 -17.35 18.31
C ALA A 25 17.22 -17.94 18.41
N TRP A 26 16.29 -17.22 19.05
CA TRP A 26 14.89 -17.60 19.23
C TRP A 26 13.90 -16.88 18.31
N ALA A 27 14.35 -15.97 17.44
CA ALA A 27 13.44 -15.26 16.54
C ALA A 27 12.79 -16.21 15.53
N ALA A 28 11.47 -16.09 15.36
CA ALA A 28 10.70 -16.87 14.39
C ALA A 28 10.80 -16.23 13.00
N THR A 29 11.89 -16.50 12.27
CA THR A 29 12.21 -15.84 10.99
C THR A 29 11.52 -16.46 9.78
N THR A 30 11.11 -17.73 9.87
CA THR A 30 10.55 -18.49 8.75
C THR A 30 9.33 -17.82 8.13
N GLY A 31 9.32 -17.72 6.81
CA GLY A 31 8.24 -17.08 6.04
C GLY A 31 8.36 -15.56 5.94
N THR A 32 9.43 -14.96 6.45
CA THR A 32 9.73 -13.53 6.32
C THR A 32 11.03 -13.29 5.57
N THR A 33 11.27 -12.04 5.19
CA THR A 33 12.55 -11.63 4.59
C THR A 33 13.75 -11.75 5.53
N LEU A 34 13.58 -12.05 6.81
CA LEU A 34 14.69 -12.40 7.71
C LEU A 34 15.34 -13.75 7.36
N ASP A 35 14.57 -14.66 6.74
CA ASP A 35 15.00 -16.01 6.37
C ASP A 35 15.41 -16.08 4.89
N VAL A 36 14.50 -15.63 4.01
CA VAL A 36 14.65 -15.70 2.56
C VAL A 36 14.05 -14.47 1.91
N ALA A 37 14.70 -13.93 0.88
CA ALA A 37 14.18 -12.81 0.10
C ALA A 37 14.42 -13.05 -1.40
N ALA A 38 13.56 -12.49 -2.26
CA ALA A 38 13.73 -12.59 -3.70
C ALA A 38 15.09 -12.02 -4.12
N THR A 39 15.83 -12.77 -4.92
CA THR A 39 17.11 -12.33 -5.48
C THR A 39 17.15 -12.62 -6.96
N ALA A 40 17.47 -11.60 -7.75
CA ALA A 40 17.60 -11.75 -9.19
C ALA A 40 18.83 -12.57 -9.59
N VAL A 41 18.67 -13.40 -10.61
CA VAL A 41 19.70 -14.27 -11.17
C VAL A 41 20.10 -13.78 -12.56
N GLY A 42 21.39 -13.87 -12.89
CA GLY A 42 21.92 -13.46 -14.18
C GLY A 42 22.51 -12.04 -14.20
N GLY A 43 22.89 -11.59 -15.39
CA GLY A 43 23.56 -10.31 -15.64
C GLY A 43 22.59 -9.15 -15.84
N THR A 44 22.65 -8.48 -17.00
CA THR A 44 21.76 -7.36 -17.37
C THR A 44 20.55 -7.83 -18.18
N GLY A 45 19.52 -7.00 -18.27
CA GLY A 45 18.29 -7.29 -19.01
C GLY A 45 17.23 -7.98 -18.15
N TYR A 46 16.31 -8.71 -18.81
CA TYR A 46 15.29 -9.51 -18.14
C TYR A 46 15.93 -10.61 -17.29
N ARG A 47 15.50 -10.73 -16.03
CA ARG A 47 16.08 -11.64 -15.04
C ARG A 47 15.01 -12.44 -14.32
N ARG A 48 15.31 -13.71 -14.10
CA ARG A 48 14.54 -14.60 -13.24
C ARG A 48 14.86 -14.29 -11.77
N LEU A 49 13.93 -14.60 -10.87
CA LEU A 49 14.13 -14.49 -9.43
C LEU A 49 14.37 -15.87 -8.82
N GLN A 50 15.14 -15.95 -7.73
CA GLN A 50 15.31 -17.15 -6.93
C GLN A 50 15.24 -16.82 -5.44
N ALA A 51 15.12 -17.86 -4.60
CA ALA A 51 15.31 -17.74 -3.17
C ALA A 51 16.76 -17.29 -2.88
N GLY A 52 16.91 -16.09 -2.32
CA GLY A 52 18.18 -15.55 -1.88
C GLY A 52 18.33 -15.51 -0.37
N PRO A 53 19.48 -15.06 0.14
CA PRO A 53 19.69 -14.92 1.58
C PRO A 53 18.73 -13.88 2.17
N GLY A 54 18.17 -14.19 3.34
CA GLY A 54 17.41 -13.22 4.14
C GLY A 54 18.22 -11.97 4.49
N TRP A 55 17.50 -10.89 4.76
CA TRP A 55 18.03 -9.59 5.17
C TRP A 55 18.14 -9.49 6.69
N PRO A 56 19.26 -8.97 7.20
CA PRO A 56 19.48 -8.89 8.65
C PRO A 56 18.58 -7.84 9.30
N LEU A 57 18.40 -7.97 10.62
CA LEU A 57 17.78 -6.92 11.42
C LEU A 57 18.76 -5.75 11.62
N VAL A 58 18.28 -4.54 11.40
CA VAL A 58 19.02 -3.30 11.69
C VAL A 58 18.41 -2.58 12.87
N VAL A 59 19.21 -2.28 13.88
CA VAL A 59 18.78 -1.44 15.02
C VAL A 59 18.96 0.03 14.67
N ARG A 60 17.86 0.79 14.70
CA ARG A 60 17.83 2.24 14.49
C ARG A 60 17.70 2.97 15.81
N SER A 61 18.73 3.75 16.14
CA SER A 61 18.89 4.47 17.42
C SER A 61 18.68 5.97 17.28
N ASP A 62 18.10 6.42 16.16
CA ASP A 62 17.92 7.83 15.80
C ASP A 62 17.11 8.61 16.85
N LEU A 63 16.05 8.01 17.41
CA LEU A 63 15.15 8.67 18.36
C LEU A 63 15.37 8.27 19.82
N ALA A 64 15.97 7.12 20.10
CA ALA A 64 16.33 6.68 21.45
C ALA A 64 17.51 5.70 21.46
N THR A 65 18.29 5.73 22.54
CA THR A 65 19.44 4.84 22.72
C THR A 65 19.00 3.44 23.14
N PRO A 66 19.47 2.37 22.47
CA PRO A 66 19.13 1.00 22.84
C PRO A 66 19.75 0.60 24.18
N GLY A 67 18.92 0.25 25.17
CA GLY A 67 19.39 -0.26 26.46
C GLY A 67 20.02 -1.66 26.37
N ALA A 68 20.97 -1.94 27.27
CA ALA A 68 21.55 -3.27 27.44
C ALA A 68 20.53 -4.24 28.07
N GLY A 69 20.48 -5.48 27.58
CA GLY A 69 19.56 -6.52 28.06
C GLY A 69 18.08 -6.28 27.71
N ARG A 70 17.74 -5.29 26.88
CA ARG A 70 16.35 -5.01 26.46
C ARG A 70 15.69 -6.21 25.78
N ALA A 71 16.47 -7.02 25.07
CA ALA A 71 15.99 -8.22 24.41
C ALA A 71 15.42 -9.24 25.41
N ASP A 72 15.98 -9.28 26.64
CA ASP A 72 15.61 -10.25 27.68
C ASP A 72 14.48 -9.74 28.59
N ARG A 73 14.21 -8.42 28.59
CA ARG A 73 13.21 -7.79 29.46
C ARG A 73 11.94 -7.32 28.74
N ARG A 74 11.96 -7.30 27.41
CA ARG A 74 10.88 -6.69 26.64
C ARG A 74 9.53 -7.38 26.87
N THR A 75 8.50 -6.57 26.97
CA THR A 75 7.11 -7.03 27.07
C THR A 75 6.40 -6.71 25.75
N PRO A 76 5.91 -7.72 25.01
CA PRO A 76 5.13 -7.51 23.80
C PRO A 76 3.82 -6.77 24.07
N LEU A 77 3.54 -5.71 23.31
CA LEU A 77 2.31 -4.92 23.43
C LEU A 77 1.34 -5.17 22.28
N ALA A 78 1.83 -5.19 21.03
CA ALA A 78 1.02 -5.40 19.84
C ALA A 78 1.84 -6.05 18.71
N CYS A 79 1.19 -6.78 17.81
CA CYS A 79 1.77 -7.35 16.61
C CYS A 79 0.73 -7.34 15.48
N PHE A 80 0.99 -6.68 14.36
CA PHE A 80 0.04 -6.60 13.25
C PHE A 80 0.76 -6.64 11.89
N VAL A 81 0.00 -6.83 10.82
CA VAL A 81 0.52 -6.78 9.43
C VAL A 81 -0.05 -5.56 8.72
N GLN A 82 0.77 -4.88 7.94
CA GLN A 82 0.34 -3.85 7.01
C GLN A 82 0.29 -4.42 5.59
N PHE A 83 -0.87 -4.24 4.94
CA PHE A 83 -1.00 -4.25 3.49
C PHE A 83 -1.18 -2.82 2.97
N THR A 84 -0.75 -2.55 1.74
CA THR A 84 -0.88 -1.21 1.14
C THR A 84 -0.79 -1.29 -0.36
N ASP A 85 -1.50 -0.40 -1.06
CA ASP A 85 -1.41 -0.24 -2.51
C ASP A 85 -1.55 -1.62 -3.17
N MET A 86 -2.67 -2.27 -2.84
CA MET A 86 -3.06 -3.57 -3.41
C MET A 86 -3.43 -3.43 -4.87
N HIS A 87 -4.05 -2.29 -5.24
CA HIS A 87 -4.59 -2.00 -6.56
C HIS A 87 -5.35 -3.21 -7.11
N MET A 88 -6.44 -3.60 -6.45
CA MET A 88 -7.38 -4.52 -7.10
C MET A 88 -7.84 -3.86 -8.39
N VAL A 89 -7.52 -4.49 -9.51
CA VAL A 89 -7.53 -3.80 -10.80
C VAL A 89 -8.38 -4.54 -11.83
N ASP A 90 -9.34 -3.84 -12.44
CA ASP A 90 -9.96 -4.24 -13.70
C ASP A 90 -9.16 -3.72 -14.88
N THR A 91 -8.20 -4.53 -15.35
CA THR A 91 -7.33 -4.20 -16.49
C THR A 91 -8.06 -4.13 -17.84
N GLN A 92 -9.35 -4.48 -17.84
CA GLN A 92 -10.20 -4.47 -19.04
C GLN A 92 -11.13 -3.25 -19.07
N SER A 93 -11.16 -2.46 -17.99
CA SER A 93 -11.99 -1.28 -17.91
C SER A 93 -11.67 -0.27 -19.03
N PRO A 94 -12.67 0.29 -19.72
CA PRO A 94 -12.45 1.32 -20.71
C PRO A 94 -12.03 2.67 -20.12
N ALA A 95 -12.25 2.89 -18.82
CA ALA A 95 -11.86 4.09 -18.09
C ALA A 95 -10.42 4.03 -17.53
N ARG A 96 -9.54 3.27 -18.19
CA ARG A 96 -8.10 3.27 -17.92
C ARG A 96 -7.36 4.14 -18.95
N PHE A 97 -6.20 4.65 -18.53
CA PHE A 97 -5.35 5.54 -19.32
C PHE A 97 -3.99 4.91 -19.61
N GLU A 98 -3.94 3.61 -19.90
CA GLU A 98 -2.69 2.84 -19.99
C GLU A 98 -1.70 3.43 -20.99
N TYR A 99 -2.20 4.02 -22.08
CA TYR A 99 -1.40 4.67 -23.12
C TYR A 99 -0.60 5.88 -22.65
N THR A 100 -0.80 6.35 -21.41
CA THR A 100 0.04 7.38 -20.80
C THR A 100 1.30 6.83 -20.13
N HIS A 101 1.47 5.51 -20.04
CA HIS A 101 2.63 4.88 -19.39
C HIS A 101 4.01 5.33 -19.91
N PRO A 102 4.22 5.69 -21.19
CA PRO A 102 5.53 6.21 -21.61
C PRO A 102 5.87 7.56 -20.97
N LEU A 103 4.87 8.27 -20.43
CA LEU A 103 4.99 9.58 -19.81
C LEU A 103 4.85 9.53 -18.28
N LEU A 104 3.92 8.69 -17.78
CA LEU A 104 3.56 8.59 -16.35
C LEU A 104 4.14 7.34 -15.67
N GLY A 105 4.75 6.43 -16.42
CA GLY A 105 5.39 5.23 -15.89
C GLY A 105 4.38 4.20 -15.35
N ALA A 106 4.78 3.50 -14.28
CA ALA A 106 4.06 2.36 -13.70
C ALA A 106 2.64 2.70 -13.24
N GLY A 107 2.37 3.94 -12.84
CA GLY A 107 1.04 4.38 -12.41
C GLY A 107 -0.04 4.27 -13.49
N ALA A 108 0.33 4.17 -14.77
CA ALA A 108 -0.63 4.04 -15.87
C ALA A 108 -0.79 2.60 -16.39
N PHE A 109 0.32 1.84 -16.50
CA PHE A 109 0.31 0.47 -17.01
C PHE A 109 1.52 -0.32 -16.49
N ARG A 110 1.26 -1.55 -16.08
CA ARG A 110 2.30 -2.52 -15.69
C ARG A 110 2.11 -3.82 -16.46
N ALA A 111 3.19 -4.53 -16.80
CA ALA A 111 3.07 -5.82 -17.50
C ALA A 111 2.28 -6.87 -16.70
N HIS A 112 2.35 -6.81 -15.37
CA HIS A 112 1.82 -7.81 -14.45
C HIS A 112 0.51 -7.41 -13.76
N GLU A 113 -0.09 -6.26 -14.06
CA GLU A 113 -1.29 -5.78 -13.36
C GLU A 113 -2.48 -6.75 -13.49
N THR A 114 -2.56 -7.54 -14.57
CA THR A 114 -3.55 -8.62 -14.74
C THR A 114 -3.44 -9.73 -13.70
N LEU A 115 -2.36 -9.77 -12.92
CA LEU A 115 -2.09 -10.78 -11.90
C LEU A 115 -2.27 -10.24 -10.47
N ALA A 116 -2.71 -8.99 -10.28
CA ALA A 116 -2.80 -8.34 -8.96
C ALA A 116 -3.63 -9.13 -7.95
N GLN A 117 -4.75 -9.72 -8.38
CA GLN A 117 -5.63 -10.53 -7.53
C GLN A 117 -4.93 -11.81 -7.06
N HIS A 118 -4.13 -12.44 -7.91
CA HIS A 118 -3.34 -13.64 -7.59
C HIS A 118 -2.21 -13.30 -6.60
N THR A 119 -1.50 -12.18 -6.83
CA THR A 119 -0.46 -11.67 -5.92
C THR A 119 -1.04 -11.40 -4.54
N SER A 120 -2.22 -10.77 -4.48
CA SER A 120 -2.88 -10.44 -3.22
C SER A 120 -3.37 -11.68 -2.47
N ALA A 121 -3.95 -12.66 -3.16
CA ALA A 121 -4.31 -13.94 -2.54
C ALA A 121 -3.07 -14.70 -2.02
N ALA A 122 -1.93 -14.61 -2.70
CA ALA A 122 -0.67 -15.17 -2.22
C ALA A 122 -0.15 -14.47 -0.96
N LEU A 123 -0.31 -13.14 -0.84
CA LEU A 123 0.00 -12.39 0.38
C LEU A 123 -0.94 -12.77 1.54
N VAL A 124 -2.25 -12.89 1.30
CA VAL A 124 -3.21 -13.39 2.30
C VAL A 124 -2.81 -14.79 2.79
N ASN A 125 -2.46 -15.69 1.86
CA ASN A 125 -1.99 -17.03 2.23
C ASN A 125 -0.70 -16.96 3.05
N LYS A 126 0.24 -16.08 2.70
CA LYS A 126 1.48 -15.89 3.47
C LYS A 126 1.18 -15.48 4.90
N VAL A 127 0.35 -14.45 5.10
CA VAL A 127 -0.02 -13.96 6.43
C VAL A 127 -0.67 -15.08 7.25
N ASN A 128 -1.57 -15.87 6.65
CA ASN A 128 -2.18 -17.01 7.32
C ASN A 128 -1.20 -18.11 7.76
N THR A 129 0.00 -18.18 7.16
CA THR A 129 1.05 -19.13 7.56
C THR A 129 1.97 -18.58 8.67
N ILE A 130 2.08 -17.26 8.80
CA ILE A 130 2.89 -16.62 9.84
C ILE A 130 2.01 -16.43 11.08
N ARG A 131 2.29 -17.19 12.13
CA ARG A 131 1.43 -17.21 13.33
C ARG A 131 1.73 -16.11 14.32
N THR A 132 2.99 -15.69 14.39
CA THR A 132 3.51 -14.82 15.44
C THR A 132 4.54 -13.85 14.89
N GLY A 133 4.66 -12.70 15.53
CA GLY A 133 5.74 -11.74 15.26
C GLY A 133 7.13 -12.35 15.52
N PRO A 134 8.12 -12.13 14.62
CA PRO A 134 9.45 -12.72 14.74
C PRO A 134 10.19 -12.41 16.04
N PHE A 135 9.99 -11.22 16.63
CA PHE A 135 10.81 -10.74 17.75
C PHE A 135 10.10 -10.69 19.09
N THR A 136 8.79 -10.87 19.13
CA THR A 136 8.01 -10.86 20.36
C THR A 136 7.31 -12.19 20.61
N ASN A 137 7.22 -13.05 19.60
CA ASN A 137 6.41 -14.29 19.61
C ASN A 137 4.93 -14.05 19.95
N ARG A 138 4.47 -12.78 19.87
CA ARG A 138 3.07 -12.43 20.04
C ARG A 138 2.30 -12.87 18.79
N PRO A 139 1.10 -13.47 18.93
CA PRO A 139 0.23 -13.71 17.79
C PRO A 139 -0.05 -12.42 17.01
N ILE A 140 -0.22 -12.53 15.69
CA ILE A 140 -0.65 -11.38 14.89
C ILE A 140 -2.09 -11.03 15.29
N ASP A 141 -2.28 -9.83 15.84
CA ASP A 141 -3.54 -9.33 16.38
C ASP A 141 -4.54 -8.98 15.27
N PHE A 142 -4.07 -8.36 14.17
CA PHE A 142 -4.86 -7.95 13.02
C PHE A 142 -4.00 -7.64 11.78
N MET A 143 -4.66 -7.38 10.64
CA MET A 143 -4.08 -6.78 9.43
C MET A 143 -4.68 -5.39 9.18
N MET A 144 -3.87 -4.42 8.75
CA MET A 144 -4.30 -3.08 8.35
C MET A 144 -4.02 -2.84 6.88
N THR A 145 -4.99 -2.41 6.09
CA THR A 145 -4.73 -1.82 4.77
C THR A 145 -4.53 -0.32 4.91
N THR A 146 -3.49 0.25 4.28
CA THR A 146 -3.22 1.70 4.30
C THR A 146 -3.62 2.38 3.00
N GLY A 147 -4.79 2.03 2.44
CA GLY A 147 -5.34 2.67 1.23
C GLY A 147 -4.86 2.06 -0.08
N ASP A 148 -5.41 2.60 -1.17
CA ASP A 148 -5.26 2.13 -2.55
C ASP A 148 -5.57 0.64 -2.65
N ASN A 149 -6.78 0.32 -2.16
CA ASN A 149 -7.32 -1.02 -2.09
C ASN A 149 -7.84 -1.43 -3.47
N THR A 150 -8.56 -0.52 -4.15
CA THR A 150 -8.92 -0.60 -5.57
C THR A 150 -7.94 0.20 -6.42
N ASP A 151 -8.03 0.09 -7.76
CA ASP A 151 -7.13 0.81 -8.67
C ASP A 151 -7.84 1.95 -9.42
N ASN A 152 -9.08 1.73 -9.84
CA ASN A 152 -9.84 2.66 -10.66
C ASN A 152 -11.19 3.02 -10.05
N HIS A 153 -11.34 2.82 -8.73
CA HIS A 153 -12.54 3.17 -7.98
C HIS A 153 -13.80 2.43 -8.47
N GLU A 154 -13.69 1.19 -8.93
CA GLU A 154 -14.82 0.43 -9.52
C GLU A 154 -15.51 -0.51 -8.52
N LEU A 155 -16.85 -0.67 -8.65
CA LEU A 155 -17.61 -1.61 -7.81
C LEU A 155 -17.07 -3.05 -7.90
N VAL A 156 -16.66 -3.48 -9.09
CA VAL A 156 -16.09 -4.83 -9.30
C VAL A 156 -14.74 -5.00 -8.61
N GLU A 157 -13.92 -3.96 -8.60
CA GLU A 157 -12.62 -3.96 -7.90
C GLU A 157 -12.83 -4.03 -6.38
N LEU A 158 -13.81 -3.28 -5.86
CA LEU A 158 -14.20 -3.32 -4.45
C LEU A 158 -14.72 -4.69 -4.03
N ASP A 159 -15.54 -5.35 -4.87
CA ASP A 159 -16.00 -6.72 -4.64
C ASP A 159 -14.83 -7.71 -4.59
N TRP A 160 -13.87 -7.60 -5.52
CA TRP A 160 -12.67 -8.43 -5.51
C TRP A 160 -11.80 -8.17 -4.29
N PHE A 161 -11.60 -6.91 -3.89
CA PHE A 161 -10.84 -6.55 -2.69
C PHE A 161 -11.41 -7.21 -1.43
N LEU A 162 -12.72 -7.03 -1.20
CA LEU A 162 -13.41 -7.62 -0.07
C LEU A 162 -13.40 -9.14 -0.13
N THR A 163 -13.53 -9.73 -1.32
CA THR A 163 -13.46 -11.19 -1.51
C THR A 163 -12.06 -11.75 -1.28
N VAL A 164 -11.00 -11.05 -1.70
CA VAL A 164 -9.61 -11.46 -1.44
C VAL A 164 -9.37 -11.54 0.06
N LEU A 165 -9.74 -10.50 0.80
CA LEU A 165 -9.46 -10.41 2.23
C LEU A 165 -10.38 -11.26 3.10
N ASN A 166 -11.66 -11.41 2.74
CA ASN A 166 -12.61 -12.23 3.51
C ASN A 166 -12.66 -13.69 3.06
N GLY A 167 -12.08 -13.99 1.90
CA GLY A 167 -12.08 -15.30 1.28
C GLY A 167 -13.31 -15.51 0.41
N GLY A 168 -13.15 -16.36 -0.61
CA GLY A 168 -14.19 -16.62 -1.58
C GLY A 168 -13.64 -16.78 -2.98
N ARG A 169 -14.56 -17.00 -3.91
CA ARG A 169 -14.23 -17.26 -5.31
C ARG A 169 -14.21 -15.96 -6.09
N ILE A 170 -13.08 -15.69 -6.75
CA ILE A 170 -12.84 -14.49 -7.56
C ILE A 170 -12.83 -14.91 -9.02
N THR A 171 -13.44 -14.09 -9.87
CA THR A 171 -13.25 -14.14 -11.32
C THR A 171 -12.82 -12.76 -11.75
N ALA A 172 -11.52 -12.57 -11.97
CA ALA A 172 -10.91 -11.30 -12.39
C ALA A 172 -11.22 -11.01 -13.87
N ASN A 173 -12.51 -10.98 -14.21
CA ASN A 173 -13.00 -10.78 -15.57
C ASN A 173 -14.21 -9.85 -15.60
N THR A 174 -14.16 -8.89 -16.52
CA THR A 174 -15.25 -7.96 -16.85
C THR A 174 -15.42 -7.88 -18.35
N GLY A 175 -16.60 -7.49 -18.81
CA GLY A 175 -16.92 -7.50 -20.25
C GLY A 175 -17.21 -8.91 -20.74
N ASP A 176 -16.52 -9.37 -21.79
CA ASP A 176 -16.78 -10.68 -22.39
C ASP A 176 -16.46 -11.83 -21.40
N PRO A 177 -17.43 -12.69 -21.05
CA PRO A 177 -17.23 -13.75 -20.07
C PRO A 177 -16.24 -14.83 -20.53
N ALA A 178 -15.94 -14.92 -21.83
CA ALA A 178 -15.12 -15.96 -22.42
C ALA A 178 -13.76 -15.45 -22.93
N ARG A 179 -13.52 -14.13 -22.96
CA ARG A 179 -12.32 -13.53 -23.58
C ARG A 179 -11.84 -12.32 -22.83
N TYR A 180 -10.53 -12.16 -22.74
CA TYR A 180 -9.91 -10.95 -22.20
C TYR A 180 -9.97 -9.80 -23.21
N GLU A 181 -10.39 -8.61 -22.78
CA GLU A 181 -10.62 -7.43 -23.63
C GLU A 181 -9.73 -6.20 -23.29
N GLY A 182 -8.70 -6.38 -22.46
CA GLY A 182 -7.76 -5.31 -22.07
C GLY A 182 -6.62 -5.03 -23.08
N VAL A 183 -5.73 -4.09 -22.74
CA VAL A 183 -4.64 -3.64 -23.66
C VAL A 183 -3.60 -4.71 -24.02
N GLN A 184 -3.45 -5.72 -23.17
CA GLN A 184 -2.54 -6.84 -23.40
C GLN A 184 -3.00 -7.81 -24.51
N ASP A 185 -4.23 -7.68 -25.03
CA ASP A 185 -4.75 -8.42 -26.20
C ASP A 185 -4.96 -7.50 -27.42
N SER A 186 -4.28 -6.35 -27.49
CA SER A 186 -4.58 -5.32 -28.49
C SER A 186 -3.80 -5.40 -29.80
N GLY A 187 -2.64 -6.05 -29.79
CA GLY A 187 -1.65 -5.95 -30.87
C GLY A 187 -0.91 -4.62 -30.93
N VAL A 188 -1.09 -3.72 -29.96
CA VAL A 188 -0.37 -2.44 -29.88
C VAL A 188 1.00 -2.68 -29.25
N LYS A 189 2.07 -2.30 -29.96
CA LYS A 189 3.47 -2.58 -29.57
C LYS A 189 3.91 -1.94 -28.25
N ALA A 190 3.26 -0.85 -27.84
CA ALA A 190 3.59 -0.15 -26.60
C ALA A 190 3.31 -1.01 -25.36
N TYR A 191 2.38 -1.97 -25.44
CA TYR A 191 2.04 -2.87 -24.33
C TYR A 191 2.66 -4.25 -24.51
N TRP A 192 2.80 -4.97 -23.40
CA TRP A 192 3.12 -6.39 -23.46
C TRP A 192 1.90 -7.18 -23.96
N ASN A 193 2.06 -7.87 -25.10
CA ASN A 193 1.04 -8.72 -25.70
C ASN A 193 1.38 -10.20 -25.47
N PRO A 194 1.12 -10.79 -24.29
CA PRO A 194 1.65 -12.10 -23.89
C PRO A 194 1.20 -13.25 -24.80
N HIS A 195 0.01 -13.18 -25.40
CA HIS A 195 -0.48 -14.23 -26.32
C HIS A 195 0.12 -14.15 -27.73
N SER A 196 0.49 -12.95 -28.17
CA SER A 196 0.87 -12.69 -29.57
C SER A 196 2.36 -12.94 -29.81
N THR A 197 2.69 -13.46 -31.00
CA THR A 197 4.07 -13.57 -31.50
C THR A 197 4.64 -12.23 -31.97
N LEU A 198 3.84 -11.15 -31.93
CA LEU A 198 4.30 -9.78 -32.16
C LEU A 198 5.49 -9.44 -31.27
N LEU A 199 6.57 -8.95 -31.89
CA LEU A 199 7.67 -8.30 -31.18
C LEU A 199 7.22 -6.90 -30.74
N ASP A 200 6.73 -6.82 -29.51
CA ASP A 200 6.36 -5.59 -28.80
C ASP A 200 7.53 -5.06 -27.95
N ASP A 201 7.35 -3.87 -27.36
CA ASP A 201 8.40 -3.14 -26.63
C ASP A 201 8.84 -3.88 -25.35
N TYR A 202 7.98 -4.72 -24.79
CA TYR A 202 8.28 -5.53 -23.61
C TYR A 202 9.05 -6.80 -24.00
N LYS A 203 8.66 -7.50 -25.06
CA LYS A 203 9.40 -8.66 -25.58
C LYS A 203 10.78 -8.25 -26.09
N ALA A 204 10.93 -7.05 -26.65
CA ALA A 204 12.24 -6.48 -26.99
C ALA A 204 13.15 -6.29 -25.76
N LYS A 205 12.57 -6.16 -24.56
CA LYS A 205 13.28 -6.10 -23.26
C LYS A 205 13.41 -7.46 -22.57
N GLY A 206 12.92 -8.53 -23.20
CA GLY A 206 13.07 -9.92 -22.75
C GLY A 206 11.84 -10.52 -22.07
N PHE A 207 10.69 -9.82 -22.02
CA PHE A 207 9.46 -10.43 -21.54
C PHE A 207 9.07 -11.65 -22.40
N PRO A 208 8.54 -12.71 -21.78
CA PRO A 208 8.24 -13.95 -22.48
C PRO A 208 7.00 -13.84 -23.39
N HIS A 209 6.92 -14.75 -24.36
CA HIS A 209 5.69 -15.07 -25.10
C HIS A 209 4.99 -16.21 -24.37
N LEU A 210 3.80 -15.93 -23.83
CA LEU A 210 3.03 -16.81 -22.94
C LEU A 210 1.61 -17.01 -23.49
N PRO A 211 1.44 -17.84 -24.53
CA PRO A 211 0.10 -18.20 -25.00
C PRO A 211 -0.68 -18.87 -23.86
N GLY A 212 -1.93 -18.43 -23.64
CA GLY A 212 -2.77 -18.93 -22.55
C GLY A 212 -2.71 -18.12 -21.26
N LEU A 213 -1.77 -17.17 -21.10
CA LEU A 213 -1.70 -16.34 -19.88
C LEU A 213 -3.01 -15.57 -19.62
N LEU A 214 -3.50 -14.81 -20.61
CA LEU A 214 -4.73 -14.02 -20.46
C LEU A 214 -5.99 -14.89 -20.30
N ASP A 215 -6.01 -16.11 -20.86
CA ASP A 215 -7.09 -17.07 -20.57
C ASP A 215 -7.00 -17.52 -19.11
N ALA A 216 -5.77 -17.72 -18.60
CA ALA A 216 -5.55 -18.12 -17.22
C ALA A 216 -5.90 -17.03 -16.21
N VAL A 217 -5.61 -15.75 -16.48
CA VAL A 217 -5.86 -14.66 -15.53
C VAL A 217 -7.36 -14.45 -15.27
N ILE A 218 -8.20 -14.68 -16.28
CA ILE A 218 -9.65 -14.54 -16.18
C ILE A 218 -10.35 -15.80 -15.63
N ARG A 219 -9.62 -16.91 -15.40
CA ARG A 219 -10.22 -18.11 -14.82
C ARG A 219 -10.58 -17.86 -13.35
N PRO A 220 -11.73 -18.38 -12.89
CA PRO A 220 -12.07 -18.28 -11.49
C PRO A 220 -11.06 -19.01 -10.60
N PHE A 221 -10.68 -18.41 -9.47
CA PHE A 221 -9.85 -19.02 -8.43
C PHE A 221 -10.36 -18.66 -7.04
N ASP A 222 -9.93 -19.39 -6.01
CA ASP A 222 -10.35 -19.14 -4.62
C ASP A 222 -9.25 -18.39 -3.85
N SER A 223 -9.63 -17.26 -3.22
CA SER A 223 -8.81 -16.64 -2.19
C SER A 223 -9.07 -17.33 -0.85
N PRO A 224 -8.02 -17.65 -0.05
CA PRO A 224 -8.22 -18.29 1.25
C PRO A 224 -8.89 -17.38 2.30
N GLY A 225 -8.89 -16.05 2.08
CA GLY A 225 -9.30 -15.08 3.09
C GLY A 225 -8.35 -15.01 4.29
N LEU A 226 -8.34 -13.89 5.00
CA LEU A 226 -7.57 -13.75 6.24
C LEU A 226 -8.22 -14.55 7.36
N ARG A 227 -7.38 -15.07 8.25
CA ARG A 227 -7.80 -15.77 9.49
C ARG A 227 -7.70 -14.91 10.74
N ILE A 228 -7.31 -13.65 10.56
CA ILE A 228 -7.18 -12.64 11.60
C ILE A 228 -8.08 -11.45 11.24
N PRO A 229 -8.54 -10.69 12.24
CA PRO A 229 -9.29 -9.47 11.97
C PRO A 229 -8.52 -8.51 11.07
N TRP A 230 -9.22 -7.66 10.32
CA TRP A 230 -8.59 -6.64 9.52
C TRP A 230 -9.34 -5.31 9.50
N TYR A 231 -8.58 -4.24 9.27
CA TYR A 231 -9.02 -2.85 9.26
C TYR A 231 -8.61 -2.16 7.96
N CYS A 232 -9.37 -1.14 7.55
CA CYS A 232 -9.19 -0.46 6.27
C CYS A 232 -8.95 1.04 6.42
N THR A 233 -7.95 1.57 5.72
CA THR A 233 -7.83 3.00 5.39
C THR A 233 -8.20 3.22 3.93
N PHE A 234 -8.76 4.39 3.62
CA PHE A 234 -9.12 4.84 2.28
C PHE A 234 -7.94 5.57 1.60
N GLY A 235 -7.67 5.31 0.32
CA GLY A 235 -6.63 5.94 -0.50
C GLY A 235 -7.17 6.74 -1.69
N ASN A 236 -6.30 7.32 -2.51
CA ASN A 236 -6.72 8.12 -3.67
C ASN A 236 -7.22 7.25 -4.82
N HIS A 237 -6.71 6.03 -5.01
CA HIS A 237 -7.25 5.06 -5.99
C HIS A 237 -8.59 4.44 -5.54
N ASP A 238 -8.99 4.66 -4.29
CA ASP A 238 -10.33 4.30 -3.80
C ASP A 238 -11.37 5.41 -4.08
N ASP A 239 -10.99 6.53 -4.69
CA ASP A 239 -11.85 7.71 -4.92
C ASP A 239 -11.79 8.22 -6.37
N SER A 240 -10.58 8.32 -6.91
CA SER A 240 -10.30 9.03 -8.16
C SER A 240 -10.07 8.06 -9.31
N VAL A 241 -10.37 8.50 -10.53
CA VAL A 241 -10.15 7.72 -11.76
C VAL A 241 -8.65 7.49 -11.92
N VAL A 242 -8.25 6.22 -11.83
CA VAL A 242 -6.86 5.73 -11.74
C VAL A 242 -6.04 6.51 -10.70
N GLY A 243 -6.66 6.86 -9.57
CA GLY A 243 -6.03 7.62 -8.48
C GLY A 243 -5.55 9.02 -8.84
N SER A 244 -5.96 9.57 -10.00
CA SER A 244 -5.38 10.78 -10.56
C SER A 244 -6.41 11.82 -11.02
N LEU A 245 -7.42 11.44 -11.80
CA LEU A 245 -8.44 12.39 -12.22
C LEU A 245 -9.60 12.37 -11.23
N PRO A 246 -10.19 13.53 -10.90
CA PRO A 246 -11.39 13.52 -10.07
C PRO A 246 -12.53 12.79 -10.77
N ASP A 247 -13.36 12.12 -9.97
CA ASP A 247 -14.63 11.55 -10.42
C ASP A 247 -15.64 12.66 -10.82
N GLY A 248 -16.77 12.26 -11.39
CA GLY A 248 -17.85 13.19 -11.72
C GLY A 248 -17.64 13.97 -13.02
N ILE A 249 -16.67 13.57 -13.86
CA ILE A 249 -16.47 14.15 -15.20
C ILE A 249 -17.31 13.31 -16.17
N PRO A 250 -18.47 13.80 -16.68
CA PRO A 250 -19.47 12.92 -17.30
C PRO A 250 -18.98 12.08 -18.48
N LEU A 251 -18.04 12.62 -19.27
CA LEU A 251 -17.48 11.89 -20.40
C LEU A 251 -16.51 10.78 -19.96
N ILE A 252 -15.75 11.00 -18.88
CA ILE A 252 -14.84 10.01 -18.30
C ILE A 252 -15.66 8.96 -17.55
N ASP A 253 -16.62 9.37 -16.71
CA ASP A 253 -17.51 8.46 -15.99
C ASP A 253 -18.28 7.54 -16.95
N GLY A 254 -18.69 8.09 -18.11
CA GLY A 254 -19.34 7.33 -19.16
C GLY A 254 -18.46 6.25 -19.81
N LEU A 255 -17.13 6.33 -19.69
CA LEU A 255 -16.23 5.30 -20.24
C LEU A 255 -16.29 3.99 -19.45
N TYR A 256 -16.46 4.05 -18.13
CA TYR A 256 -16.40 2.87 -17.26
C TYR A 256 -17.28 1.71 -17.77
N THR A 257 -18.50 2.02 -18.19
CA THR A 257 -19.46 1.00 -18.67
C THR A 257 -19.65 1.02 -20.18
N ALA A 258 -18.79 1.72 -20.94
CA ALA A 258 -18.92 1.84 -22.38
C ALA A 258 -18.50 0.57 -23.14
N ASN A 259 -18.88 0.48 -24.41
CA ASN A 259 -18.41 -0.54 -25.35
C ASN A 259 -17.15 -0.12 -26.13
N ARG A 260 -16.44 0.92 -25.68
CA ARG A 260 -15.30 1.52 -26.41
C ARG A 260 -14.13 1.73 -25.46
N LYS A 261 -13.05 0.98 -25.65
CA LYS A 261 -11.78 1.17 -24.93
C LYS A 261 -10.77 1.87 -25.84
N ILE A 262 -10.18 2.94 -25.34
CA ILE A 262 -9.10 3.66 -26.01
C ILE A 262 -7.81 2.91 -25.70
N MET A 263 -7.13 2.44 -26.74
CA MET A 263 -5.88 1.68 -26.65
C MET A 263 -4.66 2.57 -26.87
N GLY A 264 -4.85 3.79 -27.37
CA GLY A 264 -3.76 4.69 -27.68
C GLY A 264 -4.23 6.02 -28.24
N PHE A 265 -3.37 7.01 -28.10
CA PHE A 265 -3.51 8.33 -28.68
C PHE A 265 -2.25 8.68 -29.50
N SER A 266 -2.31 9.80 -30.24
CA SER A 266 -1.08 10.45 -30.70
C SER A 266 -0.25 10.96 -29.51
N ASP A 267 1.07 11.13 -29.69
CA ASP A 267 1.97 11.67 -28.67
C ASP A 267 1.47 13.00 -28.08
N SER A 268 0.93 13.88 -28.93
CA SER A 268 0.43 15.20 -28.51
C SER A 268 -0.78 15.11 -27.57
N GLN A 269 -1.67 14.15 -27.81
CA GLN A 269 -2.85 13.88 -27.00
C GLN A 269 -2.45 13.18 -25.69
N ALA A 270 -1.56 12.19 -25.75
CA ALA A 270 -1.02 11.53 -24.56
C ALA A 270 -0.34 12.54 -23.62
N GLN A 271 0.41 13.51 -24.15
CA GLN A 271 1.01 14.59 -23.36
C GLN A 271 -0.02 15.54 -22.73
N ARG A 272 -1.11 15.88 -23.44
CA ARG A 272 -2.19 16.69 -22.86
C ARG A 272 -2.87 15.96 -21.72
N LEU A 273 -3.21 14.69 -21.92
CA LEU A 273 -3.83 13.88 -20.88
C LEU A 273 -2.90 13.68 -19.68
N ALA A 274 -1.62 13.37 -19.90
CA ALA A 274 -0.64 13.22 -18.82
C ALA A 274 -0.49 14.51 -17.98
N ARG A 275 -0.59 15.69 -18.61
CA ARG A 275 -0.68 16.97 -17.87
C ARG A 275 -1.99 17.10 -17.12
N ALA A 276 -3.12 16.75 -17.72
CA ALA A 276 -4.42 16.80 -17.05
C ALA A 276 -4.47 15.93 -15.78
N MET A 277 -3.75 14.81 -15.76
CA MET A 277 -3.64 13.89 -14.62
C MET A 277 -2.73 14.39 -13.50
N THR A 278 -1.86 15.37 -13.78
CA THR A 278 -0.82 15.83 -12.82
C THR A 278 -0.92 17.32 -12.48
N ASP A 279 -1.71 18.10 -13.24
CA ASP A 279 -1.90 19.52 -13.04
C ASP A 279 -3.40 19.89 -13.02
N PRO A 280 -3.91 20.39 -11.88
CA PRO A 280 -5.29 20.85 -11.76
C PRO A 280 -5.71 21.91 -12.78
N ALA A 281 -4.78 22.73 -13.26
CA ALA A 281 -5.08 23.75 -14.29
C ALA A 281 -5.49 23.14 -15.63
N HIS A 282 -5.14 21.86 -15.86
CA HIS A 282 -5.34 21.15 -17.12
C HIS A 282 -6.39 20.03 -17.02
N VAL A 283 -7.07 19.85 -15.89
CA VAL A 283 -8.00 18.71 -15.67
C VAL A 283 -9.09 18.59 -16.75
N LEU A 284 -9.57 19.72 -17.29
CA LEU A 284 -10.58 19.73 -18.35
C LEU A 284 -10.06 19.20 -19.70
N ASP A 285 -8.74 19.19 -19.91
CA ASP A 285 -8.12 18.64 -21.11
C ASP A 285 -8.35 17.13 -21.20
N ALA A 286 -8.54 16.42 -20.09
CA ALA A 286 -8.79 14.98 -20.08
C ALA A 286 -10.06 14.62 -20.87
N ALA A 287 -11.18 15.29 -20.58
CA ALA A 287 -12.43 15.08 -21.30
C ALA A 287 -12.31 15.51 -22.76
N ALA A 288 -11.65 16.62 -23.05
CA ALA A 288 -11.43 17.07 -24.42
C ALA A 288 -10.65 16.05 -25.25
N VAL A 289 -9.56 15.51 -24.70
CA VAL A 289 -8.72 14.48 -25.36
C VAL A 289 -9.51 13.18 -25.57
N VAL A 290 -10.30 12.74 -24.59
CA VAL A 290 -11.18 11.57 -24.75
C VAL A 290 -12.22 11.78 -25.86
N ALA A 291 -12.79 12.98 -25.96
CA ALA A 291 -13.77 13.33 -26.99
C ALA A 291 -13.19 13.31 -28.42
N GLU A 292 -11.92 13.68 -28.57
CA GLU A 292 -11.20 13.62 -29.85
C GLU A 292 -11.03 12.18 -30.38
N GLY A 293 -11.08 11.20 -29.48
CA GLY A 293 -10.88 9.79 -29.81
C GLY A 293 -9.42 9.44 -30.12
N GLY A 294 -9.18 8.18 -30.46
CA GLY A 294 -7.85 7.63 -30.66
C GLY A 294 -7.91 6.27 -31.32
N LEU A 295 -6.92 5.42 -31.07
CA LEU A 295 -7.00 4.01 -31.42
C LEU A 295 -8.01 3.34 -30.49
N VAL A 296 -9.17 2.95 -31.01
CA VAL A 296 -10.27 2.41 -30.20
C VAL A 296 -10.54 0.95 -30.56
N ARG A 297 -10.77 0.13 -29.53
CA ARG A 297 -11.32 -1.22 -29.65
C ARG A 297 -12.75 -1.25 -29.13
N THR A 298 -13.63 -1.94 -29.84
CA THR A 298 -14.95 -2.30 -29.31
C THR A 298 -14.78 -3.39 -28.26
N VAL A 299 -15.28 -3.16 -27.06
CA VAL A 299 -15.26 -4.09 -25.93
C VAL A 299 -16.68 -4.30 -25.43
N THR A 300 -16.89 -5.34 -24.63
CA THR A 300 -18.20 -5.63 -24.05
C THR A 300 -18.47 -4.69 -22.86
N PRO A 301 -19.61 -3.96 -22.85
CA PRO A 301 -20.05 -3.20 -21.69
C PRO A 301 -20.20 -4.07 -20.45
N ASP A 302 -19.85 -3.53 -19.30
CA ASP A 302 -20.06 -4.18 -18.01
C ASP A 302 -20.51 -3.16 -16.98
N ALA A 303 -21.70 -3.34 -16.43
CA ALA A 303 -22.27 -2.42 -15.44
C ALA A 303 -21.55 -2.49 -14.08
N ARG A 304 -20.79 -3.57 -13.82
CA ARG A 304 -20.03 -3.74 -12.58
C ARG A 304 -18.82 -2.82 -12.50
N ARG A 305 -18.39 -2.24 -13.62
CA ARG A 305 -17.32 -1.24 -13.70
C ARG A 305 -17.73 0.15 -13.21
N ARG A 306 -19.00 0.38 -12.90
CA ARG A 306 -19.45 1.70 -12.43
C ARG A 306 -18.61 2.13 -11.23
N PRO A 307 -18.12 3.38 -11.21
CA PRO A 307 -17.42 3.90 -10.05
C PRO A 307 -18.35 3.90 -8.82
N PHE A 308 -17.82 3.56 -7.65
CA PHE A 308 -18.60 3.61 -6.42
C PHE A 308 -18.69 5.06 -5.89
N THR A 309 -19.08 5.26 -4.65
CA THR A 309 -18.97 6.53 -3.93
C THR A 309 -18.32 6.24 -2.59
N THR A 310 -17.78 7.22 -1.88
CA THR A 310 -17.24 6.98 -0.53
C THR A 310 -18.27 6.35 0.40
N ALA A 311 -19.55 6.70 0.27
CA ALA A 311 -20.65 6.07 1.00
C ALA A 311 -20.81 4.59 0.63
N GLU A 312 -20.83 4.26 -0.67
CA GLU A 312 -20.91 2.87 -1.14
C GLU A 312 -19.69 2.04 -0.72
N PHE A 313 -18.50 2.64 -0.69
CA PHE A 313 -17.29 2.00 -0.17
C PHE A 313 -17.47 1.60 1.29
N VAL A 314 -17.86 2.54 2.16
CA VAL A 314 -18.08 2.26 3.58
C VAL A 314 -19.23 1.27 3.78
N GLN A 315 -20.33 1.43 3.06
CA GLN A 315 -21.49 0.54 3.15
C GLN A 315 -21.15 -0.88 2.71
N ALA A 316 -20.27 -1.06 1.73
CA ALA A 316 -19.78 -2.39 1.36
C ALA A 316 -19.01 -3.06 2.51
N HIS A 317 -18.21 -2.32 3.27
CA HIS A 317 -17.53 -2.84 4.47
C HIS A 317 -18.50 -3.15 5.61
N LEU A 318 -19.59 -2.40 5.73
CA LEU A 318 -20.66 -2.61 6.72
C LEU A 318 -21.65 -3.72 6.33
N ASP A 319 -21.56 -4.27 5.11
CA ASP A 319 -22.41 -5.38 4.71
C ASP A 319 -22.01 -6.65 5.48
N PRO A 320 -22.94 -7.32 6.21
CA PRO A 320 -22.64 -8.54 6.95
C PRO A 320 -22.02 -9.66 6.09
N ARG A 321 -22.27 -9.67 4.77
CA ARG A 321 -21.65 -10.61 3.83
C ARG A 321 -20.13 -10.45 3.75
N HIS A 322 -19.62 -9.27 4.06
CA HIS A 322 -18.19 -8.95 4.02
C HIS A 322 -17.55 -8.92 5.40
N THR A 323 -18.22 -9.38 6.46
CA THR A 323 -17.62 -9.34 7.82
C THR A 323 -16.36 -10.21 7.94
N GLY A 324 -16.31 -11.36 7.26
CA GLY A 324 -15.16 -12.28 7.30
C GLY A 324 -14.65 -12.56 8.73
N PRO A 325 -13.32 -12.48 8.99
CA PRO A 325 -12.75 -12.65 10.33
C PRO A 325 -13.01 -11.46 11.28
N GLY A 326 -13.69 -10.41 10.80
CA GLY A 326 -14.06 -9.23 11.56
C GLY A 326 -12.96 -8.16 11.65
N PRO A 327 -13.19 -7.12 12.48
CA PRO A 327 -14.49 -6.78 13.06
C PRO A 327 -15.49 -6.39 11.97
N HIS A 328 -16.79 -6.46 12.27
CA HIS A 328 -17.83 -5.94 11.38
C HIS A 328 -17.51 -4.49 10.99
N GLY A 329 -17.55 -4.15 9.70
CA GLY A 329 -17.20 -2.83 9.20
C GLY A 329 -15.70 -2.58 9.00
N HIS A 330 -14.83 -3.49 9.44
CA HIS A 330 -13.37 -3.38 9.28
C HIS A 330 -12.81 -2.01 9.71
N GLY A 331 -13.35 -1.51 10.83
CA GLY A 331 -13.02 -0.20 11.40
C GLY A 331 -14.08 0.87 11.18
N PHE A 332 -14.81 0.80 10.06
CA PHE A 332 -15.96 1.68 9.85
C PHE A 332 -17.15 1.26 10.70
N THR A 333 -18.00 2.24 11.01
CA THR A 333 -19.25 2.07 11.74
C THR A 333 -20.39 2.74 10.98
N GLN A 334 -21.62 2.61 11.50
CA GLN A 334 -22.77 3.31 10.93
C GLN A 334 -22.58 4.84 10.91
N ASP A 335 -21.77 5.40 11.81
CA ASP A 335 -21.44 6.83 11.84
C ASP A 335 -20.62 7.28 10.62
N ASN A 336 -19.97 6.33 9.92
CA ASN A 336 -19.21 6.58 8.69
C ASN A 336 -20.03 6.28 7.42
N ALA A 337 -21.25 5.74 7.54
CA ALA A 337 -21.99 5.14 6.42
C ALA A 337 -22.47 6.14 5.35
N ASP A 338 -22.44 7.44 5.65
CA ASP A 338 -22.70 8.50 4.67
C ASP A 338 -21.48 8.84 3.80
N GLY A 339 -20.31 8.26 4.10
CA GLY A 339 -19.07 8.45 3.35
C GLY A 339 -18.43 9.84 3.50
N VAL A 340 -18.92 10.68 4.42
CA VAL A 340 -18.36 12.04 4.63
C VAL A 340 -17.10 11.96 5.47
N ASP A 341 -17.16 11.25 6.60
CA ASP A 341 -16.02 11.04 7.49
C ASP A 341 -15.62 9.55 7.42
N VAL A 342 -14.51 9.26 6.74
CA VAL A 342 -13.98 7.88 6.56
C VAL A 342 -12.71 7.64 7.38
N PHE A 343 -12.67 8.22 8.57
CA PHE A 343 -11.59 8.08 9.56
C PHE A 343 -12.17 7.62 10.91
N TYR A 344 -11.36 6.92 11.71
CA TYR A 344 -11.82 6.31 12.95
C TYR A 344 -10.66 5.94 13.89
N THR A 345 -11.00 5.58 15.13
CA THR A 345 -10.09 4.96 16.09
C THR A 345 -10.50 3.52 16.37
N PHE A 346 -9.55 2.66 16.71
CA PHE A 346 -9.83 1.29 17.13
C PHE A 346 -8.83 0.82 18.19
N PRO A 347 -9.22 -0.09 19.10
CA PRO A 347 -8.29 -0.68 20.05
C PRO A 347 -7.38 -1.68 19.34
N ILE A 348 -6.07 -1.48 19.41
CA ILE A 348 -5.07 -2.45 18.93
C ILE A 348 -4.82 -3.52 20.00
N ALA A 349 -4.57 -3.07 21.23
CA ALA A 349 -4.29 -3.89 22.40
C ALA A 349 -4.58 -3.05 23.66
N PRO A 350 -4.61 -3.64 24.87
CA PRO A 350 -4.74 -2.85 26.10
C PRO A 350 -3.69 -1.73 26.17
N GLY A 351 -4.17 -0.48 26.24
CA GLY A 351 -3.30 0.71 26.28
C GLY A 351 -2.63 1.09 24.95
N VAL A 352 -3.03 0.48 23.82
CA VAL A 352 -2.55 0.84 22.48
C VAL A 352 -3.75 1.09 21.56
N THR A 353 -3.82 2.30 21.00
CA THR A 353 -4.93 2.77 20.16
C THR A 353 -4.45 3.04 18.74
N GLY A 354 -5.14 2.44 17.78
CA GLY A 354 -4.98 2.70 16.36
C GLY A 354 -5.84 3.87 15.93
N VAL A 355 -5.32 4.69 15.01
CA VAL A 355 -6.06 5.80 14.40
C VAL A 355 -5.93 5.71 12.89
N SER A 356 -7.01 5.34 12.19
CA SER A 356 -7.07 5.42 10.73
C SER A 356 -7.50 6.83 10.33
N LEU A 357 -6.68 7.47 9.49
CA LEU A 357 -6.89 8.81 8.96
C LEU A 357 -7.24 8.72 7.48
N ASP A 358 -8.18 9.56 7.07
CA ASP A 358 -8.40 9.87 5.67
C ASP A 358 -7.49 11.02 5.26
N THR A 359 -6.55 10.75 4.36
CA THR A 359 -5.68 11.77 3.77
C THR A 359 -5.98 12.02 2.29
N THR A 360 -7.06 11.43 1.76
CA THR A 360 -7.49 11.57 0.38
C THR A 360 -8.16 12.91 0.14
N THR A 361 -7.89 13.51 -1.02
CA THR A 361 -8.52 14.74 -1.48
C THR A 361 -9.41 14.42 -2.67
N THR A 362 -10.72 14.55 -2.52
CA THR A 362 -11.72 14.24 -3.57
C THR A 362 -11.72 15.22 -4.75
N ALA A 363 -10.76 16.14 -4.80
CA ALA A 363 -10.50 16.99 -5.94
C ALA A 363 -9.67 16.28 -7.04
N GLY A 364 -9.30 15.02 -6.82
CA GLY A 364 -8.40 14.25 -7.67
C GLY A 364 -6.93 14.42 -7.27
N PHE A 365 -6.07 13.95 -8.16
CA PHE A 365 -4.60 13.91 -8.10
C PHE A 365 -4.05 12.91 -7.08
N ALA A 366 -2.78 12.56 -7.27
CA ALA A 366 -2.10 11.57 -6.44
C ALA A 366 -1.85 12.10 -5.01
N ASP A 367 -1.45 13.36 -4.86
CA ASP A 367 -1.11 13.91 -3.54
C ASP A 367 -2.35 14.05 -2.63
N GLY A 368 -2.11 13.91 -1.33
CA GLY A 368 -3.13 13.99 -0.28
C GLY A 368 -3.12 15.31 0.50
N SER A 369 -3.98 15.39 1.50
CA SER A 369 -3.98 16.42 2.54
C SER A 369 -4.90 16.02 3.70
N ILE A 370 -4.96 16.80 4.77
CA ILE A 370 -5.90 16.55 5.88
C ILE A 370 -6.83 17.74 6.08
N GLY A 371 -8.14 17.50 6.16
CA GLY A 371 -9.13 18.53 6.50
C GLY A 371 -8.97 19.04 7.94
N LEU A 372 -9.19 20.33 8.17
CA LEU A 372 -9.13 20.94 9.50
C LEU A 372 -10.12 20.29 10.47
N HIS A 373 -11.28 19.81 9.98
CA HIS A 373 -12.24 19.04 10.77
C HIS A 373 -11.60 17.79 11.38
N GLN A 374 -10.99 16.93 10.54
CA GLN A 374 -10.29 15.72 10.97
C GLN A 374 -9.06 16.05 11.82
N TYR A 375 -8.30 17.09 11.45
CA TYR A 375 -7.14 17.54 12.22
C TYR A 375 -7.50 17.89 13.67
N LEU A 376 -8.58 18.66 13.87
CA LEU A 376 -9.05 19.04 15.20
C LEU A 376 -9.67 17.86 15.95
N TRP A 377 -10.34 16.95 15.23
CA TRP A 377 -10.79 15.68 15.81
C TRP A 377 -9.60 14.87 16.33
N LEU A 378 -8.55 14.72 15.54
CA LEU A 378 -7.33 13.99 15.89
C LEU A 378 -6.66 14.63 17.11
N GLU A 379 -6.52 15.95 17.13
CA GLU A 379 -5.98 16.65 18.30
C GLU A 379 -6.77 16.34 19.57
N ARG A 380 -8.11 16.38 19.50
CA ARG A 380 -8.96 16.04 20.65
C ARG A 380 -8.80 14.58 21.05
N THR A 381 -8.71 13.67 20.09
CA THR A 381 -8.53 12.24 20.31
C THR A 381 -7.22 11.94 21.02
N LEU A 382 -6.10 12.47 20.51
CA LEU A 382 -4.80 12.32 21.15
C LEU A 382 -4.80 12.94 22.55
N LYS A 383 -5.32 14.17 22.71
CA LYS A 383 -5.43 14.81 24.04
C LYS A 383 -6.17 13.95 25.05
N ARG A 384 -7.27 13.27 24.69
CA ARG A 384 -8.04 12.46 25.65
C ARG A 384 -7.22 11.30 26.24
N GLY A 385 -6.35 10.67 25.45
CA GLY A 385 -5.50 9.55 25.88
C GLY A 385 -4.09 9.96 26.31
N SER A 386 -3.81 11.25 26.54
CA SER A 386 -2.48 11.74 26.89
C SER A 386 -2.46 12.44 28.26
N SER A 387 -1.81 11.84 29.25
CA SER A 387 -1.50 12.45 30.56
C SER A 387 -0.59 13.67 30.44
N ARG A 388 0.16 13.78 29.33
CA ARG A 388 1.03 14.89 28.99
C ARG A 388 0.95 15.18 27.49
N TYR A 389 0.82 16.45 27.13
CA TYR A 389 0.91 16.92 25.74
C TYR A 389 1.49 18.33 25.68
N TYR A 390 1.79 18.81 24.49
CA TYR A 390 2.27 20.16 24.23
C TYR A 390 1.23 20.95 23.43
N ASP A 391 1.06 22.24 23.72
CA ASP A 391 0.24 23.11 22.86
C ASP A 391 1.00 23.60 21.63
N VAL A 392 0.34 24.41 20.80
CA VAL A 392 0.91 24.98 19.57
C VAL A 392 2.10 25.93 19.84
N PHE A 393 2.24 26.44 21.06
CA PHE A 393 3.36 27.27 21.49
C PHE A 393 4.48 26.45 22.15
N GLY A 394 4.30 25.13 22.27
CA GLY A 394 5.25 24.23 22.89
C GLY A 394 5.20 24.22 24.42
N PHE A 395 4.18 24.81 25.05
CA PHE A 395 4.01 24.68 26.49
C PHE A 395 3.48 23.30 26.84
N ARG A 396 4.08 22.70 27.86
CA ARG A 396 3.70 21.38 28.35
C ARG A 396 2.48 21.47 29.26
N HIS A 397 1.47 20.66 28.95
CA HIS A 397 0.27 20.47 29.74
C HIS A 397 0.27 19.08 30.38
N ARG A 398 -0.44 18.94 31.49
CA ARG A 398 -0.67 17.66 32.18
C ARG A 398 -2.14 17.52 32.53
N GLN A 399 -2.62 16.30 32.52
CA GLN A 399 -3.97 15.94 32.96
C GLN A 399 -3.96 14.56 33.63
N ASP A 400 -4.95 14.32 34.47
CA ASP A 400 -5.09 13.07 35.23
C ASP A 400 -5.84 12.02 34.39
N VAL A 401 -5.11 11.38 33.47
CA VAL A 401 -5.60 10.25 32.66
C VAL A 401 -4.52 9.19 32.59
N THR A 402 -4.93 7.94 32.37
CA THR A 402 -4.01 6.88 31.95
C THR A 402 -3.62 7.12 30.50
N ASP A 403 -2.32 7.12 30.21
CA ASP A 403 -1.84 7.25 28.82
C ASP A 403 -2.36 6.10 27.94
N GLU A 404 -2.50 6.36 26.65
CA GLU A 404 -2.58 5.35 25.60
C GLU A 404 -1.39 5.54 24.66
N LEU A 405 -0.83 4.47 24.09
CA LEU A 405 0.12 4.59 22.98
C LEU A 405 -0.66 4.69 21.67
N PHE A 406 -0.34 5.67 20.85
CA PHE A 406 -1.02 5.88 19.56
C PHE A 406 -0.15 5.43 18.38
N ILE A 407 -0.75 4.64 17.50
CA ILE A 407 -0.23 4.31 16.17
C ILE A 407 -1.22 4.83 15.14
N LEU A 408 -0.75 5.69 14.25
CA LEU A 408 -1.56 6.28 13.19
C LEU A 408 -1.39 5.53 11.88
N PHE A 409 -2.44 5.51 11.08
CA PHE A 409 -2.48 4.91 9.75
C PHE A 409 -3.08 5.89 8.77
N SER A 410 -2.44 6.09 7.62
CA SER A 410 -2.98 6.88 6.51
C SER A 410 -2.52 6.29 5.20
N HIS A 411 -3.11 6.74 4.10
CA HIS A 411 -2.59 6.41 2.79
C HIS A 411 -1.32 7.22 2.47
N HIS A 412 -1.48 8.53 2.37
CA HIS A 412 -0.39 9.46 2.04
C HIS A 412 0.63 9.61 3.17
N THR A 413 1.86 9.94 2.78
CA THR A 413 3.00 10.22 3.66
C THR A 413 3.10 11.72 3.98
N SER A 414 3.92 12.08 4.97
CA SER A 414 4.17 13.49 5.31
C SER A 414 4.74 14.32 4.17
N TRP A 415 5.40 13.70 3.19
CA TRP A 415 6.00 14.39 2.03
C TRP A 415 5.18 14.30 0.74
N THR A 416 4.02 13.63 0.77
CA THR A 416 3.07 13.54 -0.37
C THR A 416 1.71 14.18 -0.05
N MET A 417 1.62 14.86 1.09
CA MET A 417 0.44 15.63 1.46
C MET A 417 0.57 17.11 1.02
N GLY A 418 0.57 17.35 -0.29
CA GLY A 418 0.67 18.69 -0.91
C GLY A 418 -0.63 19.22 -1.53
N ASN A 419 -1.66 18.39 -1.66
CA ASN A 419 -2.88 18.70 -2.38
C ASN A 419 -3.92 19.37 -1.47
N VAL A 420 -3.80 20.68 -1.30
CA VAL A 420 -4.69 21.48 -0.44
C VAL A 420 -5.94 22.00 -1.16
N LEU A 421 -6.35 21.36 -2.26
CA LEU A 421 -7.59 21.71 -2.97
C LEU A 421 -8.83 21.37 -2.13
N PRO A 422 -9.94 22.12 -2.27
CA PRO A 422 -11.17 21.85 -1.52
C PRO A 422 -11.69 20.42 -1.70
N ASP A 423 -12.07 19.77 -0.59
CA ASP A 423 -12.70 18.45 -0.60
C ASP A 423 -14.20 18.56 -0.84
N ARG A 424 -14.74 17.84 -1.82
CA ARG A 424 -16.17 17.83 -2.19
C ARG A 424 -17.07 17.43 -1.03
N ARG A 425 -16.61 16.57 -0.12
CA ARG A 425 -17.37 16.13 1.07
C ARG A 425 -17.50 17.24 2.11
N ARG A 426 -16.52 18.15 2.18
CA ARG A 426 -16.50 19.32 3.07
C ARG A 426 -15.86 20.54 2.38
N PRO A 427 -16.54 21.22 1.42
CA PRO A 427 -15.91 22.22 0.55
C PRO A 427 -15.36 23.46 1.25
N LEU A 428 -15.86 23.77 2.44
CA LEU A 428 -15.44 24.92 3.25
C LEU A 428 -14.43 24.54 4.35
N ASP A 429 -14.07 23.26 4.48
CA ASP A 429 -13.09 22.80 5.46
C ASP A 429 -11.67 23.02 4.90
N PRO A 430 -10.84 23.90 5.51
CA PRO A 430 -9.49 24.13 5.03
C PRO A 430 -8.67 22.84 5.03
N ARG A 431 -7.87 22.65 3.98
CA ARG A 431 -6.95 21.51 3.87
C ARG A 431 -5.56 21.90 4.34
N LEU A 432 -4.93 21.01 5.08
CA LEU A 432 -3.61 21.17 5.69
C LEU A 432 -2.64 20.15 5.10
N ASP A 433 -1.37 20.54 5.03
CA ASP A 433 -0.29 19.72 4.46
C ASP A 433 0.28 18.71 5.48
N GLY A 434 1.20 17.86 5.00
CA GLY A 434 1.86 16.87 5.85
C GLY A 434 2.71 17.49 6.97
N LYS A 435 3.24 18.71 6.79
CA LYS A 435 4.00 19.42 7.83
C LYS A 435 3.10 19.80 9.00
N ALA A 436 1.87 20.25 8.72
CA ALA A 436 0.89 20.53 9.76
C ALA A 436 0.57 19.28 10.58
N LEU A 437 0.40 18.12 9.92
CA LEU A 437 0.15 16.85 10.59
C LEU A 437 1.37 16.40 11.43
N VAL A 438 2.59 16.42 10.89
CA VAL A 438 3.81 16.14 11.66
C VAL A 438 3.91 17.06 12.89
N GLY A 439 3.61 18.35 12.72
CA GLY A 439 3.57 19.33 13.80
C GLY A 439 2.54 19.01 14.88
N LEU A 440 1.38 18.45 14.51
CA LEU A 440 0.38 17.96 15.46
C LEU A 440 0.88 16.75 16.23
N LEU A 441 1.37 15.73 15.53
CA LEU A 441 1.81 14.47 16.15
C LEU A 441 2.98 14.69 17.11
N GLY A 442 3.94 15.54 16.73
CA GLY A 442 5.08 15.93 17.58
C GLY A 442 4.69 16.72 18.84
N ARG A 443 3.41 16.94 19.12
CA ARG A 443 2.92 17.51 20.38
C ARG A 443 2.50 16.46 21.41
N PHE A 444 2.47 15.17 21.04
CA PHE A 444 1.97 14.10 21.89
C PHE A 444 3.06 13.03 22.11
N PRO A 445 3.68 12.99 23.29
CA PRO A 445 4.76 12.03 23.62
C PRO A 445 4.43 10.54 23.53
N ASN A 446 3.15 10.23 23.46
CA ASN A 446 2.62 8.88 23.39
C ASN A 446 2.18 8.49 21.97
N VAL A 447 2.38 9.35 20.97
CA VAL A 447 2.38 8.94 19.55
C VAL A 447 3.73 8.30 19.25
N VAL A 448 3.73 7.03 18.84
CA VAL A 448 4.98 6.26 18.67
C VAL A 448 5.27 5.92 17.22
N ALA A 449 4.23 5.80 16.39
CA ALA A 449 4.36 5.48 14.98
C ALA A 449 3.24 6.08 14.12
N TRP A 450 3.58 6.36 12.87
CA TRP A 450 2.66 6.67 11.78
C TRP A 450 3.00 5.76 10.59
N VAL A 451 2.08 4.88 10.21
CA VAL A 451 2.26 3.82 9.20
C VAL A 451 1.48 4.19 7.93
N ASN A 452 2.13 4.15 6.76
CA ASN A 452 1.53 4.61 5.50
C ASN A 452 2.08 3.89 4.24
N GLY A 453 1.53 4.24 3.08
CA GLY A 453 1.84 3.68 1.75
C GLY A 453 2.02 4.77 0.70
N HIS A 454 1.31 4.67 -0.44
CA HIS A 454 1.22 5.70 -1.49
C HIS A 454 2.48 5.88 -2.36
N THR A 455 3.68 5.91 -1.78
CA THR A 455 4.92 6.17 -2.55
C THR A 455 5.54 4.92 -3.16
N HIS A 456 4.95 3.76 -2.91
CA HIS A 456 5.37 2.46 -3.42
C HIS A 456 6.81 2.06 -3.05
N GLU A 457 7.44 2.70 -2.07
CA GLU A 457 8.80 2.41 -1.60
C GLU A 457 8.86 2.00 -0.13
N ASN A 458 9.86 1.21 0.26
CA ASN A 458 10.14 1.01 1.69
C ASN A 458 10.99 2.18 2.20
N ARG A 459 10.43 2.98 3.12
CA ARG A 459 11.12 4.15 3.68
C ARG A 459 10.69 4.43 5.11
N ILE A 460 11.64 4.61 6.01
CA ILE A 460 11.37 4.87 7.43
C ILE A 460 12.03 6.19 7.85
N VAL A 461 11.22 7.14 8.31
CA VAL A 461 11.64 8.50 8.65
C VAL A 461 11.47 8.75 10.16
N PRO A 462 12.53 9.16 10.88
CA PRO A 462 12.40 9.64 12.25
C PRO A 462 11.87 11.08 12.26
N HIS A 463 10.86 11.35 13.09
CA HIS A 463 10.35 12.69 13.34
C HIS A 463 10.61 13.13 14.78
N GLY A 464 10.90 14.41 14.97
CA GLY A 464 11.06 15.03 16.28
C GLY A 464 12.34 14.61 17.03
N THR A 465 12.39 14.97 18.32
CA THR A 465 13.50 14.61 19.23
C THR A 465 12.97 14.38 20.65
N GLY A 466 13.72 13.60 21.45
CA GLY A 466 13.40 13.38 22.86
C GLY A 466 12.04 12.72 23.07
N ASP A 467 11.23 13.28 23.97
CA ASP A 467 9.88 12.79 24.28
C ASP A 467 8.80 13.29 23.30
N ARG A 468 9.18 13.93 22.19
CA ARG A 468 8.28 14.44 21.15
C ARG A 468 8.57 13.78 19.79
N ALA A 469 9.15 12.60 19.84
CA ALA A 469 9.64 11.89 18.67
C ALA A 469 8.78 10.67 18.35
N PHE A 470 8.62 10.37 17.05
CA PHE A 470 7.88 9.21 16.57
C PHE A 470 8.45 8.74 15.22
N TRP A 471 8.13 7.52 14.83
CA TRP A 471 8.56 6.94 13.55
C TRP A 471 7.47 7.06 12.49
N GLU A 472 7.79 7.52 11.29
CA GLU A 472 6.95 7.34 10.11
C GLU A 472 7.48 6.14 9.31
N ILE A 473 6.61 5.17 9.02
CA ILE A 473 6.94 3.87 8.44
C ILE A 473 6.14 3.69 7.15
N ASN A 474 6.83 3.84 6.02
CA ASN A 474 6.27 3.62 4.70
C ASN A 474 6.64 2.25 4.16
N THR A 475 5.66 1.54 3.60
CA THR A 475 5.85 0.21 3.01
C THR A 475 5.65 0.27 1.50
N ALA A 476 6.44 -0.50 0.76
CA ALA A 476 6.27 -0.57 -0.68
C ALA A 476 4.95 -1.23 -1.07
N ALA A 477 4.45 -0.87 -2.25
CA ALA A 477 3.18 -1.35 -2.77
C ALA A 477 3.18 -2.86 -3.04
N HIS A 478 1.98 -3.43 -3.11
CA HIS A 478 1.79 -4.82 -3.56
C HIS A 478 1.61 -4.93 -5.06
N VAL A 479 1.15 -3.85 -5.70
CA VAL A 479 1.05 -3.78 -7.15
C VAL A 479 2.41 -3.64 -7.82
N ASP A 480 3.39 -2.95 -7.23
CA ASP A 480 4.70 -2.70 -7.83
C ASP A 480 5.82 -3.53 -7.21
N HIS A 481 6.93 -3.70 -7.94
CA HIS A 481 8.16 -4.22 -7.32
C HIS A 481 8.54 -3.33 -6.12
N PRO A 482 8.81 -3.88 -4.93
CA PRO A 482 9.06 -5.29 -4.61
C PRO A 482 7.90 -6.18 -4.11
N GLN A 483 6.65 -5.69 -4.07
CA GLN A 483 5.49 -6.45 -3.60
C GLN A 483 5.61 -6.93 -2.15
N HIS A 484 6.03 -6.01 -1.27
CA HIS A 484 6.26 -6.32 0.14
C HIS A 484 5.05 -5.96 1.02
N ALA A 485 4.72 -6.84 1.96
CA ALA A 485 3.95 -6.50 3.16
C ALA A 485 4.91 -6.32 4.36
N ARG A 486 4.40 -5.79 5.49
CA ARG A 486 5.23 -5.53 6.67
C ARG A 486 4.54 -5.99 7.96
N ILE A 487 5.20 -6.86 8.73
CA ILE A 487 4.83 -7.16 10.12
C ILE A 487 5.40 -6.06 11.01
N ILE A 488 4.58 -5.50 11.89
CA ILE A 488 4.98 -4.48 12.87
C ILE A 488 4.70 -5.00 14.28
N GLU A 489 5.72 -5.03 15.13
CA GLU A 489 5.61 -5.45 16.53
C GLU A 489 5.99 -4.30 17.46
N LEU A 490 5.14 -3.98 18.43
CA LEU A 490 5.43 -3.01 19.47
C LEU A 490 5.78 -3.73 20.77
N ALA A 491 6.88 -3.34 21.41
CA ALA A 491 7.28 -3.89 22.71
C ALA A 491 7.81 -2.79 23.65
N ASP A 492 7.50 -2.90 24.94
CA ASP A 492 8.14 -2.10 26.01
C ASP A 492 9.43 -2.77 26.44
N ASN A 493 10.57 -2.07 26.36
CA ASN A 493 11.88 -2.58 26.73
C ASN A 493 12.14 -2.61 28.26
N GLY A 494 11.24 -2.03 29.06
CA GLY A 494 11.34 -1.95 30.52
C GLY A 494 12.36 -0.92 31.02
N ASP A 495 12.95 -0.12 30.12
CA ASP A 495 13.98 0.88 30.42
C ASP A 495 13.57 2.32 30.07
N GLY A 496 12.30 2.54 29.73
CA GLY A 496 11.81 3.84 29.26
C GLY A 496 11.93 4.05 27.76
N THR A 497 12.23 2.99 27.01
CA THR A 497 12.11 2.96 25.56
C THR A 497 11.11 1.90 25.10
N LEU A 498 10.55 2.13 23.92
CA LEU A 498 9.78 1.15 23.17
C LEU A 498 10.59 0.73 21.94
N SER A 499 10.37 -0.51 21.48
CA SER A 499 10.84 -0.99 20.19
C SER A 499 9.66 -1.22 19.26
N LEU A 500 9.74 -0.67 18.04
CA LEU A 500 8.90 -1.05 16.90
C LEU A 500 9.75 -1.94 15.97
N PHE A 501 9.45 -3.23 15.90
CA PHE A 501 10.05 -4.09 14.89
C PHE A 501 9.28 -3.94 13.60
N THR A 502 9.97 -3.86 12.47
CA THR A 502 9.33 -3.83 11.15
C THR A 502 9.97 -4.89 10.28
N THR A 503 9.27 -5.99 10.03
CA THR A 503 9.80 -7.13 9.25
C THR A 503 9.06 -7.25 7.94
N LEU A 504 9.77 -7.25 6.82
CA LEU A 504 9.17 -7.38 5.50
C LEU A 504 8.81 -8.83 5.17
N VAL A 505 7.75 -9.00 4.38
CA VAL A 505 7.16 -10.27 3.98
C VAL A 505 6.84 -10.24 2.48
N GLU A 506 7.10 -11.36 1.80
CA GLU A 506 6.76 -11.56 0.39
C GLU A 506 5.65 -12.63 0.26
N GLY A 507 4.78 -12.51 -0.74
CA GLY A 507 3.64 -13.43 -0.94
C GLY A 507 4.02 -14.91 -1.03
N ASP A 508 3.08 -15.81 -0.70
CA ASP A 508 3.30 -17.26 -0.68
C ASP A 508 3.29 -17.89 -2.10
N ALA A 509 4.30 -17.54 -2.87
CA ALA A 509 4.57 -18.08 -4.19
C ALA A 509 6.04 -18.52 -4.29
N PRO A 510 6.34 -19.56 -5.07
CA PRO A 510 7.71 -19.88 -5.45
C PRO A 510 8.44 -18.63 -5.97
N TYR A 511 9.74 -18.52 -5.73
CA TYR A 511 10.53 -17.41 -6.29
C TYR A 511 10.72 -17.53 -7.80
N GLN A 512 10.52 -18.73 -8.34
CA GLN A 512 10.58 -19.02 -9.76
C GLN A 512 9.47 -20.02 -10.09
N ALA A 513 8.74 -19.77 -11.18
CA ALA A 513 7.80 -20.71 -11.76
C ALA A 513 8.17 -20.98 -13.22
N ASP A 514 7.76 -22.15 -13.71
CA ASP A 514 7.78 -22.43 -15.14
C ASP A 514 6.72 -21.56 -15.84
N TYR A 515 7.00 -21.17 -17.07
CA TYR A 515 6.17 -20.23 -17.82
C TYR A 515 4.80 -20.78 -18.25
N ASP A 516 4.60 -22.09 -18.12
CA ASP A 516 3.33 -22.78 -18.32
C ASP A 516 2.61 -23.14 -17.01
N ASP A 517 3.17 -22.79 -15.84
CA ASP A 517 2.49 -22.93 -14.56
C ASP A 517 1.46 -21.80 -14.36
N PHE A 518 0.28 -22.03 -14.92
CA PHE A 518 -0.89 -21.18 -14.76
C PHE A 518 -1.76 -21.54 -13.55
N SER A 519 -1.21 -22.21 -12.53
CA SER A 519 -1.87 -22.31 -11.22
C SER A 519 -1.87 -20.95 -10.53
N PRO A 520 -2.78 -20.68 -9.56
CA PRO A 520 -2.76 -19.41 -8.82
C PRO A 520 -1.40 -19.07 -8.17
N ARG A 521 -0.68 -20.09 -7.67
CA ARG A 521 0.67 -19.91 -7.10
C ARG A 521 1.72 -19.62 -8.18
N GLY A 522 1.63 -20.30 -9.32
CA GLY A 522 2.48 -20.03 -10.48
C GLY A 522 2.28 -18.61 -11.02
N LEU A 523 1.03 -18.18 -11.19
CA LEU A 523 0.68 -16.82 -11.61
C LEU A 523 1.19 -15.75 -10.64
N ALA A 524 1.07 -15.94 -9.33
CA ALA A 524 1.65 -15.03 -8.35
C ALA A 524 3.20 -15.00 -8.38
N SER A 525 3.85 -16.14 -8.70
CA SER A 525 5.30 -16.20 -8.92
C SER A 525 5.72 -15.41 -10.15
N LEU A 526 5.01 -15.58 -11.26
CA LEU A 526 5.23 -14.87 -12.51
C LEU A 526 5.00 -13.36 -12.32
N ALA A 527 3.97 -12.97 -11.57
CA ALA A 527 3.70 -11.56 -11.24
C ALA A 527 4.90 -10.89 -10.55
N ARG A 528 5.54 -11.58 -9.59
CA ARG A 528 6.74 -11.08 -8.91
C ARG A 528 7.91 -10.88 -9.87
N GLU A 529 8.12 -11.84 -10.77
CA GLU A 529 9.17 -11.77 -11.79
C GLU A 529 8.91 -10.64 -12.78
N PHE A 530 7.69 -10.50 -13.28
CA PHE A 530 7.31 -9.45 -14.22
C PHE A 530 7.37 -8.06 -13.57
N ALA A 531 6.92 -7.91 -12.32
CA ALA A 531 7.04 -6.66 -11.58
C ALA A 531 8.50 -6.23 -11.44
N PHE A 532 9.41 -7.17 -11.13
CA PHE A 532 10.85 -6.88 -11.05
C PHE A 532 11.45 -6.42 -12.38
N ASN A 533 10.94 -6.94 -13.50
CA ASN A 533 11.45 -6.63 -14.83
C ASN A 533 10.65 -5.54 -15.55
N ASP A 534 9.60 -5.00 -14.93
CA ASP A 534 8.77 -3.99 -15.57
C ASP A 534 9.66 -2.79 -15.96
N PRO A 535 9.55 -2.28 -17.19
CA PRO A 535 10.40 -1.17 -17.63
C PRO A 535 10.26 0.12 -16.82
N HIS A 536 9.17 0.27 -16.06
CA HIS A 536 8.92 1.39 -15.17
C HIS A 536 9.18 1.04 -13.70
N ALA A 537 9.65 -0.17 -13.39
CA ALA A 537 9.97 -0.57 -12.04
C ALA A 537 11.06 0.32 -11.43
N ASN A 538 10.80 0.81 -10.22
CA ASN A 538 11.80 1.52 -9.44
C ASN A 538 12.61 0.51 -8.59
N ALA A 539 13.86 0.24 -8.97
CA ALA A 539 14.71 -0.67 -8.21
C ALA A 539 15.01 -0.18 -6.77
N ASP A 540 14.93 1.14 -6.53
CA ASP A 540 15.18 1.73 -5.21
C ASP A 540 13.97 1.57 -4.27
N ALA A 541 12.79 1.15 -4.77
CA ALA A 541 11.59 0.90 -3.98
C ALA A 541 11.77 -0.23 -2.93
N VAL A 542 12.78 -1.08 -3.09
CA VAL A 542 13.21 -2.05 -2.06
C VAL A 542 13.61 -1.35 -0.76
N GLY A 543 14.00 -0.08 -0.81
CA GLY A 543 14.45 0.71 0.32
C GLY A 543 15.88 0.41 0.74
N ALA A 544 16.46 1.31 1.53
CA ALA A 544 17.77 1.07 2.11
C ALA A 544 17.70 -0.05 3.15
N VAL A 545 18.85 -0.59 3.55
CA VAL A 545 18.92 -1.64 4.59
C VAL A 545 18.31 -1.15 5.92
N THR A 546 18.31 0.16 6.17
CA THR A 546 17.68 0.86 7.30
C THR A 546 16.17 1.08 7.16
N ASP A 547 15.55 0.66 6.06
CA ASP A 547 14.10 0.77 5.81
C ASP A 547 13.43 -0.60 5.66
N ARG A 548 14.21 -1.68 5.68
CA ARG A 548 13.75 -3.07 5.56
C ARG A 548 13.42 -3.66 6.92
N ASN A 549 14.15 -4.71 7.32
CA ASN A 549 14.01 -5.37 8.61
C ASN A 549 14.68 -4.54 9.71
N THR A 550 13.89 -3.83 10.52
CA THR A 550 14.44 -2.91 11.54
C THR A 550 13.86 -3.11 12.94
N GLU A 551 14.66 -2.75 13.95
CA GLU A 551 14.21 -2.43 15.31
C GLU A 551 14.32 -0.91 15.47
N LEU A 552 13.19 -0.22 15.59
CA LEU A 552 13.12 1.23 15.71
C LEU A 552 12.91 1.61 17.19
N LEU A 553 13.86 2.34 17.78
CA LEU A 553 13.79 2.74 19.18
C LEU A 553 13.11 4.10 19.31
N VAL A 554 12.21 4.25 20.30
CA VAL A 554 11.57 5.53 20.65
C VAL A 554 11.40 5.63 22.17
N ALA A 555 11.41 6.85 22.72
CA ALA A 555 11.14 7.04 24.15
C ALA A 555 9.68 6.71 24.48
N GLY A 556 9.43 5.97 25.54
CA GLY A 556 8.07 5.57 25.92
C GLY A 556 8.03 4.40 26.89
N ARG A 557 6.84 4.11 27.43
CA ARG A 557 6.57 2.98 28.32
C ARG A 557 5.16 2.46 28.08
N ALA A 558 4.91 1.20 28.39
CA ALA A 558 3.57 0.65 28.43
C ALA A 558 2.71 1.44 29.43
N PRO A 559 1.50 1.90 29.07
CA PRO A 559 0.66 2.66 29.98
C PRO A 559 -0.02 1.82 31.06
N LEU A 560 -0.21 0.53 30.77
CA LEU A 560 -0.75 -0.47 31.69
C LEU A 560 0.39 -1.39 32.10
N ARG A 561 0.61 -1.55 33.42
CA ARG A 561 1.58 -2.49 34.00
C ARG A 561 0.87 -3.60 34.74
#